data_AF-A0A0T9V1C0-F1
#
_entry.id   AF-A0A0T9V1C0-F1
#
_cell.length_a   1.000
_cell.length_b   1.000
_cell.length_c   1.000
_cell.angle_alpha   90.00
_cell.angle_beta   90.00
_cell.angle_gamma   90.00
#
_symmetry.space_group_name_H-M   'P 1'
#
loop_
_entity.id
_entity.type
_entity.pdbx_description
1 polymer ?
#
loop_
_entity_poly.entity_id
_entity_poly.type
_entity_poly.pdbx_seq_one_letter_code
_entity_poly.pdbx_strand_id
1 'polypeptide(L)'
;METKFLSDGRKVVIVGQLNNQETIVQEVFVTAAGDELPGGERFVVKSLHDVPVESYLSKEKARQEAALAEAKTKIDSINREITDTRNKLSMYRDTLKQVKEFSDHIDEQDLTHFIDVMTGQLNYAVASSYRIPKIERYSEYMSIIENSYGNKRYEGLKLLSVLGNSDGRIGLRVNRWGDGSGDYSDVTFFKTYEEAREFVKSSALKLLESGSLSVEELQHLKKIGVEFNQDEMMKIRYRLESSCEKHLENLTATFNKSKEKIEADKAYIEQKINNL
;
A
#
# COMPACT_ATOMS: atom_id res chain seq x y z
N MET A 1 -52.97 -9.34 -41.99
CA MET A 1 -52.41 -8.07 -42.51
C MET A 1 -50.97 -8.35 -42.88
N GLU A 2 -50.59 -8.09 -44.13
CA GLU A 2 -49.21 -8.28 -44.57
C GLU A 2 -48.39 -7.02 -44.24
N THR A 3 -47.32 -7.20 -43.47
CA THR A 3 -46.40 -6.12 -43.07
C THR A 3 -45.11 -6.20 -43.87
N LYS A 4 -44.60 -5.04 -44.32
CA LYS A 4 -43.32 -4.89 -45.02
C LYS A 4 -42.56 -3.69 -44.47
N PHE A 5 -41.36 -3.47 -44.96
CA PHE A 5 -40.53 -2.33 -44.63
C PHE A 5 -40.28 -1.45 -45.86
N LEU A 6 -40.22 -0.15 -45.62
CA LEU A 6 -39.75 0.82 -46.61
C LEU A 6 -38.23 0.77 -46.73
N SER A 7 -37.70 1.35 -47.81
CA SER A 7 -36.25 1.50 -48.02
C SER A 7 -35.55 2.38 -46.96
N ASP A 8 -36.31 3.14 -46.16
CA ASP A 8 -35.81 3.93 -45.03
C ASP A 8 -35.88 3.17 -43.69
N GLY A 9 -36.31 1.90 -43.70
CA GLY A 9 -36.37 1.02 -42.53
C GLY A 9 -37.68 1.08 -41.74
N ARG A 10 -38.65 1.95 -42.10
CA ARG A 10 -39.92 2.06 -41.38
C ARG A 10 -40.88 0.92 -41.72
N LYS A 11 -41.62 0.44 -40.71
CA LYS A 11 -42.59 -0.66 -40.84
C LYS A 11 -43.92 -0.14 -41.36
N VAL A 12 -44.49 -0.83 -42.35
CA VAL A 12 -45.76 -0.47 -42.96
C VAL A 12 -46.65 -1.69 -43.16
N VAL A 13 -47.98 -1.50 -43.13
CA VAL A 13 -48.99 -2.50 -43.49
C VAL A 13 -49.48 -2.23 -44.90
N ILE A 14 -49.60 -3.27 -45.71
CA ILE A 14 -50.20 -3.18 -47.05
C ILE A 14 -51.71 -3.06 -46.93
N VAL A 15 -52.27 -1.98 -47.48
CA VAL A 15 -53.71 -1.70 -47.48
C VAL A 15 -54.36 -2.08 -48.82
N GLY A 16 -53.61 -1.98 -49.92
CA GLY A 16 -54.08 -2.39 -51.25
C GLY A 16 -53.07 -2.05 -52.35
N GLN A 17 -53.32 -2.51 -53.57
CA GLN A 17 -52.52 -2.15 -54.75
C GLN A 17 -53.21 -1.02 -55.53
N LEU A 18 -52.45 0.00 -55.93
CA LEU A 18 -52.95 1.07 -56.78
C LEU A 18 -52.85 0.68 -58.27
N ASN A 19 -51.74 0.03 -58.64
CA ASN A 19 -51.49 -0.53 -59.98
C ASN A 19 -50.43 -1.65 -59.87
N ASN A 20 -50.00 -2.22 -61.00
CA ASN A 20 -49.01 -3.32 -61.01
C ASN A 20 -47.61 -2.94 -60.47
N GLN A 21 -47.33 -1.66 -60.20
CA GLN A 21 -46.03 -1.15 -59.75
C GLN A 21 -46.08 -0.41 -58.41
N GLU A 22 -47.26 -0.01 -57.94
CA GLU A 22 -47.43 0.88 -56.79
C GLU A 22 -48.43 0.29 -55.78
N THR A 23 -48.02 0.26 -54.52
CA THR A 23 -48.79 -0.29 -53.40
C THR A 23 -49.16 0.83 -52.44
N ILE A 24 -50.41 0.84 -51.98
CA ILE A 24 -50.90 1.72 -50.92
C ILE A 24 -50.56 1.08 -49.59
N VAL A 25 -49.78 1.79 -48.79
CA VAL A 25 -49.31 1.33 -47.49
C VAL A 25 -49.71 2.31 -46.40
N GLN A 26 -49.78 1.81 -45.16
CA GLN A 26 -50.05 2.60 -43.98
C GLN A 26 -48.93 2.39 -42.96
N GLU A 27 -48.40 3.48 -42.41
CA GLU A 27 -47.32 3.43 -41.42
C GLU A 27 -47.78 2.82 -40.10
N VAL A 28 -46.94 1.93 -39.57
CA VAL A 28 -47.14 1.28 -38.27
C VAL A 28 -46.25 1.98 -37.26
N PHE A 29 -46.87 2.58 -36.25
CA PHE A 29 -46.14 3.14 -35.11
C PHE A 29 -45.99 2.08 -34.03
N VAL A 30 -44.84 2.07 -33.37
CA VAL A 30 -44.60 1.23 -32.19
C VAL A 30 -44.68 2.11 -30.96
N THR A 31 -45.58 1.78 -30.03
CA THR A 31 -45.72 2.52 -28.77
C THR A 31 -44.54 2.21 -27.83
N ALA A 32 -44.32 3.03 -26.80
CA ALA A 32 -43.25 2.79 -25.81
C ALA A 32 -43.41 1.46 -25.04
N ALA A 33 -44.61 0.88 -25.03
CA ALA A 33 -44.90 -0.43 -24.44
C ALA A 33 -44.66 -1.61 -25.41
N GLY A 34 -44.30 -1.33 -26.67
CA GLY A 34 -44.02 -2.33 -27.70
C GLY A 34 -45.22 -2.71 -28.57
N ASP A 35 -46.39 -2.10 -28.37
CA ASP A 35 -47.58 -2.38 -29.17
C ASP A 35 -47.47 -1.73 -30.55
N GLU A 36 -47.74 -2.51 -31.61
CA GLU A 36 -47.74 -2.06 -33.00
C GLU A 36 -49.13 -1.60 -33.43
N LEU A 37 -49.26 -0.31 -33.78
CA LEU A 37 -50.53 0.29 -34.17
C LEU A 37 -50.46 0.85 -35.60
N PRO A 38 -51.27 0.35 -36.54
CA PRO A 38 -51.43 0.97 -37.85
C PRO A 38 -52.25 2.26 -37.69
N GLY A 39 -51.56 3.40 -37.61
CA GLY A 39 -52.17 4.69 -37.29
C GLY A 39 -51.70 5.85 -38.14
N GLY A 40 -50.70 5.65 -39.00
CA GLY A 40 -50.19 6.69 -39.89
C GLY A 40 -51.07 6.97 -41.10
N GLU A 41 -50.66 7.98 -41.86
CA GLU A 41 -51.30 8.32 -43.12
C GLU A 41 -51.09 7.22 -44.17
N ARG A 42 -52.03 7.11 -45.10
CA ARG A 42 -51.92 6.19 -46.24
C ARG A 42 -51.19 6.89 -47.37
N PHE A 43 -50.13 6.27 -47.88
CA PHE A 43 -49.38 6.79 -49.02
C PHE A 43 -48.95 5.67 -49.95
N VAL A 44 -48.49 6.04 -51.13
CA VAL A 44 -48.19 5.13 -52.23
C VAL A 44 -46.69 4.93 -52.33
N VAL A 45 -46.24 3.67 -52.44
CA VAL A 45 -44.83 3.31 -52.55
C VAL A 45 -44.59 2.28 -53.65
N LYS A 46 -43.40 2.35 -54.26
CA LYS A 46 -42.97 1.49 -55.38
C LYS A 46 -42.14 0.28 -54.96
N SER A 47 -41.52 0.34 -53.78
CA SER A 47 -40.59 -0.69 -53.32
C SER A 47 -40.82 -0.98 -51.86
N LEU A 48 -40.96 -2.26 -51.55
CA LEU A 48 -41.20 -2.82 -50.22
C LEU A 48 -40.25 -3.98 -50.01
N HIS A 49 -39.77 -4.13 -48.78
CA HIS A 49 -38.82 -5.16 -48.37
C HIS A 49 -39.42 -6.03 -47.28
N ASP A 50 -39.03 -7.31 -47.25
CA ASP A 50 -39.51 -8.28 -46.26
C ASP A 50 -38.86 -8.10 -44.87
N VAL A 51 -37.70 -7.44 -44.83
CA VAL A 51 -36.86 -7.24 -43.64
C VAL A 51 -36.47 -5.77 -43.58
N PRO A 52 -36.28 -5.17 -42.39
CA PRO A 52 -35.77 -3.81 -42.27
C PRO A 52 -34.51 -3.63 -43.11
N VAL A 53 -34.50 -2.60 -43.95
CA VAL A 53 -33.33 -2.28 -44.76
C VAL A 53 -32.31 -1.55 -43.89
N GLU A 54 -31.26 -2.26 -43.49
CA GLU A 54 -30.10 -1.62 -42.86
C GLU A 54 -29.27 -0.89 -43.91
N SER A 55 -28.92 0.37 -43.63
CA SER A 55 -28.01 1.10 -44.50
C SER A 55 -26.61 0.46 -44.48
N TYR A 56 -25.93 0.47 -45.62
CA TYR A 56 -24.53 0.02 -45.69
C TYR A 56 -23.64 0.75 -44.65
N LEU A 57 -23.89 2.05 -44.44
CA LEU A 57 -23.22 2.89 -43.46
C LEU A 57 -23.44 2.42 -42.01
N SER A 58 -24.65 1.99 -41.64
CA SER A 58 -24.92 1.51 -40.27
C SER A 58 -24.22 0.19 -39.99
N LYS A 59 -24.19 -0.73 -40.97
CA LYS A 59 -23.47 -2.01 -40.86
C LYS A 59 -21.96 -1.80 -40.78
N GLU A 60 -21.42 -0.88 -41.59
CA GLU A 60 -20.00 -0.55 -41.57
C GLU A 60 -19.59 0.14 -40.26
N LYS A 61 -20.43 1.05 -39.74
CA LYS A 61 -20.23 1.67 -38.43
C LYS A 61 -20.18 0.64 -37.30
N ALA A 62 -21.14 -0.28 -37.24
CA ALA A 62 -21.16 -1.34 -36.22
C ALA A 62 -19.91 -2.22 -36.29
N ARG A 63 -19.43 -2.54 -37.51
CA ARG A 63 -18.19 -3.29 -37.72
C ARG A 63 -16.96 -2.52 -37.23
N GLN A 64 -16.89 -1.21 -37.52
CA GLN A 64 -15.79 -0.36 -37.07
C GLN A 64 -15.79 -0.20 -35.54
N GLU A 65 -16.94 -0.04 -34.91
CA GLU A 65 -17.07 0.04 -33.45
C GLU A 65 -16.64 -1.25 -32.76
N ALA A 66 -17.04 -2.41 -33.30
CA ALA A 66 -16.60 -3.71 -32.80
C ALA A 66 -15.07 -3.90 -32.93
N ALA A 67 -14.50 -3.54 -34.09
CA ALA A 67 -13.06 -3.61 -34.31
C ALA A 67 -12.28 -2.66 -33.39
N LEU A 68 -12.82 -1.48 -33.10
CA LEU A 68 -12.23 -0.51 -32.18
C LEU A 68 -12.27 -1.02 -30.74
N ALA A 69 -13.38 -1.64 -30.31
CA ALA A 69 -13.50 -2.25 -29.00
C ALA A 69 -12.49 -3.40 -28.82
N GLU A 70 -12.34 -4.28 -29.82
CA GLU A 70 -11.36 -5.36 -29.81
C GLU A 70 -9.92 -4.84 -29.80
N ALA A 71 -9.62 -3.78 -30.57
CA ALA A 71 -8.31 -3.15 -30.54
C ALA A 71 -7.99 -2.57 -29.16
N LYS A 72 -8.96 -1.95 -28.48
CA LYS A 72 -8.79 -1.43 -27.11
C LYS A 72 -8.49 -2.55 -26.11
N THR A 73 -9.26 -3.63 -26.11
CA THR A 73 -9.01 -4.75 -25.19
C THR A 73 -7.65 -5.39 -25.42
N LYS A 74 -7.22 -5.48 -26.69
CA LYS A 74 -5.89 -5.99 -27.05
C LYS A 74 -4.77 -5.07 -26.58
N ILE A 75 -4.93 -3.74 -26.72
CA ILE A 75 -3.99 -2.76 -26.17
C ILE A 75 -3.89 -2.90 -24.64
N ASP A 76 -5.01 -3.04 -23.95
CA ASP A 76 -5.01 -3.21 -22.49
C ASP A 76 -4.30 -4.49 -22.05
N SER A 77 -4.51 -5.60 -22.77
CA SER A 77 -3.81 -6.87 -22.52
C SER A 77 -2.30 -6.73 -22.72
N ILE A 78 -1.88 -6.12 -23.83
CA ILE A 78 -0.46 -5.90 -24.14
C ILE A 78 0.18 -4.98 -23.08
N ASN A 79 -0.52 -3.93 -22.65
CA ASN A 79 -0.02 -3.02 -21.61
C ASN A 79 0.17 -3.74 -20.26
N ARG A 80 -0.72 -4.68 -19.91
CA ARG A 80 -0.54 -5.54 -18.73
C ARG A 80 0.69 -6.42 -18.87
N GLU A 81 0.84 -7.11 -20.01
CA GLU A 81 2.02 -7.96 -20.27
C GLU A 81 3.34 -7.18 -20.24
N ILE A 82 3.36 -5.97 -20.80
CA ILE A 82 4.51 -5.07 -20.74
C ILE A 82 4.83 -4.72 -19.29
N THR A 83 3.82 -4.40 -18.48
CA THR A 83 3.99 -4.07 -17.07
C THR A 83 4.55 -5.26 -16.28
N ASP A 84 3.98 -6.45 -16.46
CA ASP A 84 4.46 -7.67 -15.81
C ASP A 84 5.89 -8.02 -16.22
N THR A 85 6.22 -7.86 -17.51
CA THR A 85 7.57 -8.09 -18.02
C THR A 85 8.57 -7.09 -17.43
N ARG A 86 8.19 -5.81 -17.33
CA ARG A 86 9.01 -4.78 -16.67
C ARG A 86 9.22 -5.07 -15.19
N ASN A 87 8.20 -5.55 -14.49
CA ASN A 87 8.30 -5.96 -13.08
C ASN A 87 9.26 -7.15 -12.92
N LYS A 88 9.15 -8.17 -13.78
CA LYS A 88 10.06 -9.33 -13.80
C LYS A 88 11.51 -8.90 -14.09
N LEU A 89 11.74 -8.05 -15.08
CA LEU A 89 13.07 -7.52 -15.39
C LEU A 89 13.65 -6.72 -14.23
N SER A 90 12.82 -5.92 -13.55
CA SER A 90 13.25 -5.16 -12.37
C SER A 90 13.65 -6.09 -11.23
N MET A 91 12.84 -7.12 -10.96
CA MET A 91 13.17 -8.17 -9.98
C MET A 91 14.51 -8.83 -10.31
N TYR A 92 14.70 -9.33 -11.53
CA TYR A 92 15.98 -9.97 -11.92
C TYR A 92 17.17 -9.04 -11.81
N ARG A 93 17.02 -7.76 -12.21
CA ARG A 93 18.06 -6.75 -12.04
C ARG A 93 18.43 -6.58 -10.57
N ASP A 94 17.43 -6.49 -9.70
CA ASP A 94 17.64 -6.27 -8.27
C ASP A 94 18.23 -7.53 -7.60
N THR A 95 17.81 -8.73 -8.01
CA THR A 95 18.46 -10.00 -7.61
C THR A 95 19.93 -10.03 -8.03
N LEU A 96 20.26 -9.67 -9.27
CA LEU A 96 21.65 -9.66 -9.74
C LEU A 96 22.50 -8.62 -9.00
N LYS A 97 21.94 -7.44 -8.69
CA LYS A 97 22.61 -6.44 -7.86
C LYS A 97 22.91 -6.99 -6.47
N GLN A 98 21.93 -7.61 -5.82
CA GLN A 98 22.09 -8.19 -4.50
C GLN A 98 23.16 -9.29 -4.48
N VAL A 99 23.11 -10.21 -5.44
CA VAL A 99 24.08 -11.31 -5.55
C VAL A 99 25.48 -10.78 -5.83
N LYS A 100 25.60 -9.78 -6.71
CA LYS A 100 26.89 -9.14 -6.99
C LYS A 100 27.43 -8.46 -5.73
N GLU A 101 26.63 -7.64 -5.07
CA GLU A 101 27.05 -6.92 -3.86
C GLU A 101 27.48 -7.89 -2.76
N PHE A 102 26.71 -8.98 -2.56
CA PHE A 102 27.08 -10.03 -1.62
C PHE A 102 28.38 -10.72 -2.02
N SER A 103 28.55 -11.09 -3.30
CA SER A 103 29.76 -11.76 -3.79
C SER A 103 31.00 -10.88 -3.71
N ASP A 104 30.87 -9.58 -4.00
CA ASP A 104 31.98 -8.63 -4.00
C ASP A 104 32.49 -8.39 -2.57
N HIS A 105 31.62 -8.52 -1.57
CA HIS A 105 31.93 -8.27 -0.16
C HIS A 105 31.86 -9.54 0.70
N ILE A 106 31.79 -10.75 0.13
CA ILE A 106 31.60 -11.99 0.92
C ILE A 106 32.79 -12.26 1.86
N ASP A 107 33.99 -11.89 1.43
CA ASP A 107 35.21 -11.97 2.24
C ASP A 107 35.27 -10.87 3.32
N GLU A 108 34.53 -9.76 3.11
CA GLU A 108 34.33 -8.69 4.09
C GLU A 108 33.16 -8.95 5.03
N GLN A 109 32.21 -9.82 4.64
CA GLN A 109 31.17 -10.31 5.52
C GLN A 109 31.84 -11.14 6.62
N ASP A 110 31.72 -10.69 7.86
CA ASP A 110 32.36 -11.32 9.00
C ASP A 110 31.66 -12.65 9.36
N LEU A 111 31.88 -13.69 8.54
CA LEU A 111 31.46 -15.06 8.83
C LEU A 111 32.09 -15.56 10.14
N THR A 112 33.26 -15.02 10.51
CA THR A 112 33.87 -15.25 11.82
C THR A 112 32.98 -14.73 12.93
N HIS A 113 32.42 -13.52 12.79
CA HIS A 113 31.43 -12.99 13.74
C HIS A 113 30.22 -13.92 13.88
N PHE A 114 29.68 -14.45 12.78
CA PHE A 114 28.59 -15.42 12.87
C PHE A 114 29.00 -16.70 13.64
N ILE A 115 30.20 -17.22 13.36
CA ILE A 115 30.76 -18.36 14.10
C ILE A 115 30.91 -18.00 15.59
N ASP A 116 31.38 -16.81 15.91
CA ASP A 116 31.57 -16.33 17.29
C ASP A 116 30.24 -16.19 18.03
N VAL A 117 29.17 -15.73 17.35
CA VAL A 117 27.81 -15.73 17.88
C VAL A 117 27.32 -17.15 18.17
N MET A 118 27.50 -18.07 17.22
CA MET A 118 27.03 -19.45 17.33
C MET A 118 27.80 -20.27 18.36
N THR A 119 29.10 -19.99 18.52
CA THR A 119 29.97 -20.64 19.50
C THR A 119 29.91 -19.98 20.89
N GLY A 120 29.13 -18.91 21.05
CA GLY A 120 28.95 -18.20 22.32
C GLY A 120 30.19 -17.43 22.77
N GLN A 121 31.07 -17.03 21.84
CA GLN A 121 32.24 -16.20 22.14
C GLN A 121 31.88 -14.72 22.37
N LEU A 122 30.66 -14.33 22.00
CA LEU A 122 30.12 -13.00 22.25
C LEU A 122 29.27 -13.00 23.52
N ASN A 123 29.38 -11.91 24.29
CA ASN A 123 28.83 -11.83 25.64
C ASN A 123 27.59 -10.96 25.74
N TYR A 124 27.34 -10.10 24.76
CA TYR A 124 26.26 -9.12 24.78
C TYR A 124 25.47 -9.13 23.48
N ALA A 125 24.17 -8.87 23.60
CA ALA A 125 23.24 -8.73 22.50
C ALA A 125 22.53 -7.37 22.60
N VAL A 126 22.39 -6.70 21.47
CA VAL A 126 21.64 -5.45 21.34
C VAL A 126 20.63 -5.62 20.22
N ALA A 127 19.35 -5.79 20.59
CA ALA A 127 18.26 -5.88 19.65
C ALA A 127 17.91 -4.51 19.08
N SER A 128 17.72 -4.43 17.76
CA SER A 128 17.26 -3.24 17.07
C SER A 128 15.91 -2.78 17.62
N SER A 129 15.77 -1.47 17.78
CA SER A 129 14.59 -0.83 18.33
C SER A 129 14.39 0.52 17.67
N TYR A 130 13.13 0.95 17.56
CA TYR A 130 12.78 2.33 17.16
C TYR A 130 13.18 3.37 18.23
N ARG A 131 13.49 2.89 19.44
CA ARG A 131 13.94 3.67 20.59
C ARG A 131 15.37 3.27 20.94
N ILE A 132 15.91 3.84 22.02
CA ILE A 132 17.22 3.39 22.52
C ILE A 132 17.18 1.89 22.84
N PRO A 133 18.04 1.08 22.18
CA PRO A 133 18.06 -0.36 22.40
C PRO A 133 18.70 -0.68 23.76
N LYS A 134 18.37 -1.87 24.28
CA LYS A 134 18.92 -2.37 25.54
C LYS A 134 20.16 -3.23 25.26
N ILE A 135 21.11 -3.17 26.18
CA ILE A 135 22.25 -4.09 26.20
C ILE A 135 21.89 -5.22 27.16
N GLU A 136 21.78 -6.43 26.62
CA GLU A 136 21.46 -7.63 27.39
C GLU A 136 22.65 -8.60 27.31
N ARG A 137 22.83 -9.44 28.34
CA ARG A 137 23.81 -10.53 28.24
C ARG A 137 23.34 -11.53 27.20
N TYR A 138 24.26 -12.07 26.41
CA TYR A 138 23.97 -13.07 25.38
C TYR A 138 23.14 -14.23 25.95
N SER A 139 23.56 -14.80 27.08
CA SER A 139 22.88 -15.93 27.71
C SER A 139 21.44 -15.60 28.11
N GLU A 140 21.21 -14.41 28.65
CA GLU A 140 19.87 -13.95 29.04
C GLU A 140 19.01 -13.71 27.81
N TYR A 141 19.55 -13.01 26.81
CA TYR A 141 18.82 -12.65 25.60
C TYR A 141 18.48 -13.87 24.74
N MET A 142 19.42 -14.80 24.55
CA MET A 142 19.23 -15.98 23.70
C MET A 142 18.44 -17.09 24.40
N SER A 143 18.32 -17.06 25.73
CA SER A 143 17.58 -18.08 26.47
C SER A 143 16.06 -17.93 26.31
N ILE A 144 15.40 -19.08 26.23
CA ILE A 144 13.96 -19.21 26.41
C ILE A 144 13.74 -19.72 27.83
N ILE A 145 13.12 -18.90 28.65
CA ILE A 145 12.79 -19.23 30.03
C ILE A 145 11.27 -19.20 30.17
N GLU A 146 10.67 -20.38 30.34
CA GLU A 146 9.28 -20.50 30.77
C GLU A 146 9.20 -20.00 32.21
N ASN A 147 8.24 -19.11 32.46
CA ASN A 147 7.98 -18.60 33.80
C ASN A 147 6.50 -18.80 34.13
N SER A 148 6.19 -19.96 34.68
CA SER A 148 4.84 -20.35 35.09
C SER A 148 4.78 -20.43 36.61
N TYR A 149 3.91 -19.61 37.22
CA TYR A 149 3.68 -19.55 38.67
C TYR A 149 4.97 -19.43 39.53
N GLY A 150 5.96 -18.68 39.05
CA GLY A 150 7.22 -18.43 39.77
C GLY A 150 8.27 -19.53 39.61
N ASN A 151 7.94 -20.64 38.93
CA ASN A 151 8.94 -21.62 38.52
C ASN A 151 9.55 -21.18 37.18
N LYS A 152 10.86 -20.93 37.17
CA LYS A 152 11.61 -20.58 35.96
C LYS A 152 12.30 -21.82 35.44
N ARG A 153 11.91 -22.25 34.24
CA ARG A 153 12.52 -23.40 33.56
C ARG A 153 13.15 -22.95 32.25
N TYR A 154 14.38 -23.39 32.02
CA TYR A 154 15.04 -23.22 30.73
C TYR A 154 14.43 -24.20 29.71
N GLU A 155 13.96 -23.67 28.58
CA GLU A 155 13.33 -24.45 27.51
C GLU A 155 14.20 -24.58 26.25
N GLY A 156 15.26 -23.76 26.14
CA GLY A 156 16.16 -23.82 25.00
C GLY A 156 16.69 -22.45 24.59
N LEU A 157 17.25 -22.39 23.39
CA LEU A 157 17.69 -21.16 22.75
C LEU A 157 16.66 -20.65 21.75
N LYS A 158 16.59 -19.34 21.62
CA LYS A 158 15.88 -18.66 20.53
C LYS A 158 16.51 -19.03 19.19
N LEU A 159 15.69 -19.10 18.14
CA LEU A 159 16.18 -19.33 16.79
C LEU A 159 16.98 -18.10 16.32
N LEU A 160 18.23 -18.34 15.89
CA LEU A 160 19.07 -17.36 15.22
C LEU A 160 19.06 -17.64 13.72
N SER A 161 18.67 -16.65 12.93
CA SER A 161 18.63 -16.70 11.47
C SER A 161 19.68 -15.77 10.87
N VAL A 162 20.34 -16.24 9.81
CA VAL A 162 21.24 -15.46 8.97
C VAL A 162 20.50 -15.11 7.69
N LEU A 163 20.28 -13.82 7.43
CA LEU A 163 19.53 -13.36 6.26
C LEU A 163 20.39 -12.42 5.42
N GLY A 164 20.31 -12.57 4.09
CA GLY A 164 20.88 -11.62 3.14
C GLY A 164 19.96 -10.42 2.95
N ASN A 165 20.48 -9.21 3.09
CA ASN A 165 19.80 -7.97 2.76
C ASN A 165 19.97 -7.62 1.28
N SER A 166 19.11 -6.75 0.76
CA SER A 166 19.12 -6.31 -0.65
C SER A 166 20.39 -5.52 -1.03
N ASP A 167 21.11 -5.02 -0.04
CA ASP A 167 22.40 -4.34 -0.16
C ASP A 167 23.59 -5.30 0.04
N GLY A 168 23.37 -6.61 -0.07
CA GLY A 168 24.43 -7.62 0.02
C GLY A 168 24.95 -7.88 1.43
N ARG A 169 24.46 -7.21 2.47
CA ARG A 169 24.91 -7.44 3.86
C ARG A 169 24.21 -8.61 4.51
N ILE A 170 24.92 -9.32 5.38
CA ILE A 170 24.35 -10.33 6.26
C ILE A 170 23.75 -9.65 7.49
N GLY A 171 22.48 -9.92 7.76
CA GLY A 171 21.79 -9.55 9.00
C GLY A 171 21.55 -10.77 9.88
N LEU A 172 21.73 -10.59 11.19
CA LEU A 172 21.36 -11.58 12.20
C LEU A 172 20.00 -11.25 12.78
N ARG A 173 19.09 -12.22 12.78
CA ARG A 173 17.76 -12.09 13.38
C ARG A 173 17.51 -13.14 14.41
N VAL A 174 16.95 -12.73 15.54
CA VAL A 174 16.60 -13.64 16.64
C VAL A 174 15.09 -13.66 16.79
N ASN A 175 14.50 -14.85 16.67
CA ASN A 175 13.07 -15.05 16.90
C ASN A 175 12.77 -15.13 18.39
N ARG A 176 11.51 -14.92 18.75
CA ARG A 176 11.06 -15.08 20.13
C ARG A 176 11.24 -16.52 20.65
N TRP A 177 11.05 -17.51 19.79
CA TRP A 177 11.06 -18.92 20.13
C TRP A 177 12.06 -19.73 19.29
N GLY A 178 12.38 -20.95 19.73
CA GLY A 178 13.39 -21.81 19.10
C GLY A 178 12.91 -22.50 17.83
N ASP A 179 11.59 -22.64 17.65
CA ASP A 179 10.95 -23.18 16.45
C ASP A 179 10.74 -22.12 15.36
N GLY A 180 11.17 -20.88 15.60
CA GLY A 180 10.99 -19.76 14.70
C GLY A 180 9.62 -19.09 14.77
N SER A 181 8.73 -19.52 15.66
CA SER A 181 7.44 -18.87 15.86
C SER A 181 7.56 -17.52 16.59
N GLY A 182 6.51 -16.70 16.50
CA GLY A 182 6.46 -15.35 17.06
C GLY A 182 7.19 -14.30 16.21
N ASP A 183 7.39 -13.12 16.80
CA ASP A 183 8.11 -12.04 16.15
C ASP A 183 9.63 -12.29 16.17
N TYR A 184 10.34 -11.56 15.31
CA TYR A 184 11.79 -11.51 15.28
C TYR A 184 12.30 -10.10 15.58
N SER A 185 13.57 -10.01 15.96
CA SER A 185 14.30 -8.74 16.04
C SER A 185 15.60 -8.87 15.26
N ASP A 186 16.01 -7.82 14.56
CA ASP A 186 17.40 -7.69 14.09
C ASP A 186 18.30 -7.47 15.32
N VAL A 187 19.41 -8.18 15.41
CA VAL A 187 20.27 -8.16 16.61
C VAL A 187 21.73 -8.02 16.21
N THR A 188 22.45 -7.18 16.93
CA THR A 188 23.92 -7.10 16.85
C THR A 188 24.52 -7.66 18.13
N PHE A 189 25.54 -8.49 18.01
CA PHE A 189 26.23 -9.10 19.14
C PHE A 189 27.60 -8.47 19.36
N PHE A 190 28.07 -8.48 20.60
CA PHE A 190 29.33 -7.83 20.98
C PHE A 190 30.09 -8.68 21.98
N LYS A 191 31.42 -8.59 21.93
CA LYS A 191 32.30 -9.34 22.84
C LYS A 191 32.40 -8.63 24.18
N THR A 192 32.44 -7.31 24.16
CA THR A 192 32.59 -6.47 25.35
C THR A 192 31.37 -5.56 25.56
N TYR A 193 31.19 -5.10 26.79
CA TYR A 193 30.10 -4.16 27.11
C TYR A 193 30.37 -2.79 26.50
N GLU A 194 31.64 -2.40 26.41
CA GLU A 194 32.12 -1.15 25.83
C GLU A 194 31.76 -1.05 24.35
N GLU A 195 31.98 -2.11 23.57
CA GLU A 195 31.56 -2.18 22.16
C GLU A 195 30.04 -2.01 22.00
N ALA A 196 29.27 -2.75 22.81
CA ALA A 196 27.81 -2.63 22.80
C ALA A 196 27.36 -1.21 23.15
N ARG A 197 28.02 -0.58 24.12
CA ARG A 197 27.74 0.79 24.57
C ARG A 197 28.02 1.82 23.48
N GLU A 198 29.13 1.70 22.76
CA GLU A 198 29.42 2.58 21.61
C GLU A 198 28.38 2.41 20.51
N PHE A 199 27.95 1.17 20.25
CA PHE A 199 26.85 0.93 19.31
C PHE A 199 25.54 1.60 19.76
N VAL A 200 25.16 1.50 21.04
CA VAL A 200 23.99 2.19 21.59
C VAL A 200 24.14 3.71 21.50
N LYS A 201 25.33 4.26 21.76
CA LYS A 201 25.63 5.69 21.58
C LYS A 201 25.40 6.13 20.12
N SER A 202 25.87 5.35 19.16
CA SER A 202 25.66 5.64 17.73
C SER A 202 24.17 5.65 17.35
N SER A 203 23.37 4.76 17.94
CA SER A 203 21.92 4.73 17.77
C SER A 203 21.25 5.96 18.38
N ALA A 204 21.72 6.41 19.55
CA ALA A 204 21.25 7.65 20.18
C ALA A 204 21.53 8.89 19.32
N LEU A 205 22.71 8.96 18.70
CA LEU A 205 23.06 10.06 17.80
C LEU A 205 22.18 10.08 16.54
N LYS A 206 21.81 8.92 15.99
CA LYS A 206 20.85 8.84 14.87
C LYS A 206 19.46 9.34 15.27
N LEU A 207 18.97 8.97 16.46
CA LEU A 207 17.69 9.47 17.00
C LEU A 207 17.72 10.97 17.30
N LEU A 208 18.89 11.49 17.66
CA LEU A 208 19.09 12.94 17.81
C LEU A 208 18.95 13.66 16.46
N GLU A 209 19.51 13.11 15.37
CA GLU A 209 19.37 13.68 14.03
C GLU A 209 17.91 13.69 13.55
N SER A 210 17.15 12.64 13.87
CA SER A 210 15.71 12.56 13.56
C SER A 210 14.81 13.35 14.53
N GLY A 211 15.37 13.94 15.59
CA GLY A 211 14.63 14.69 16.60
C GLY A 211 13.68 13.85 17.45
N SER A 212 13.94 12.55 17.59
CA SER A 212 13.04 11.58 18.25
C SER A 212 13.51 11.14 19.64
N LEU A 213 14.69 11.63 20.08
CA LEU A 213 15.31 11.28 21.36
C LEU A 213 14.62 12.01 22.53
N SER A 214 14.18 11.26 23.55
CA SER A 214 13.50 11.80 24.74
C SER A 214 14.44 12.03 25.94
N VAL A 215 13.97 12.77 26.95
CA VAL A 215 14.72 12.99 28.20
C VAL A 215 14.87 11.70 29.01
N GLU A 216 13.85 10.84 29.03
CA GLU A 216 13.90 9.53 29.68
C GLU A 216 14.96 8.64 29.04
N GLU A 217 15.08 8.69 27.71
CA GLU A 217 16.10 7.97 26.96
C GLU A 217 17.51 8.48 27.29
N LEU A 218 17.72 9.79 27.46
CA LEU A 218 18.99 10.35 27.93
C LEU A 218 19.35 9.89 29.35
N GLN A 219 18.37 9.84 30.25
CA GLN A 219 18.58 9.32 31.60
C GLN A 219 18.97 7.84 31.58
N HIS A 220 18.32 7.04 30.71
CA HIS A 220 18.68 5.64 30.51
C HIS A 220 20.10 5.49 29.97
N LEU A 221 20.47 6.26 28.94
CA LEU A 221 21.81 6.28 28.35
C LEU A 221 22.89 6.60 29.40
N LYS A 222 22.64 7.58 30.26
CA LYS A 222 23.53 7.90 31.38
C LYS A 222 23.66 6.73 32.38
N LYS A 223 22.56 6.03 32.69
CA LYS A 223 22.58 4.87 33.61
C LYS A 223 23.40 3.70 33.07
N ILE A 224 23.38 3.48 31.75
CA ILE A 224 24.18 2.44 31.09
C ILE A 224 25.62 2.90 30.79
N GLY A 225 25.99 4.11 31.21
CA GLY A 225 27.34 4.66 31.13
C GLY A 225 27.71 5.28 29.78
N VAL A 226 26.74 5.63 28.93
CA VAL A 226 26.97 6.38 27.69
C VAL A 226 27.19 7.86 28.04
N GLU A 227 28.34 8.38 27.62
CA GLU A 227 28.70 9.79 27.82
C GLU A 227 28.65 10.56 26.50
N PHE A 228 28.07 11.76 26.56
CA PHE A 228 28.02 12.71 25.46
C PHE A 228 28.97 13.87 25.74
N ASN A 229 29.68 14.32 24.72
CA ASN A 229 30.53 15.51 24.82
C ASN A 229 29.68 16.79 24.86
N GLN A 230 30.33 17.93 25.10
CA GLN A 230 29.64 19.21 25.23
C GLN A 230 28.88 19.61 23.96
N ASP A 231 29.45 19.37 22.77
CA ASP A 231 28.82 19.71 21.50
C ASP A 231 27.58 18.85 21.22
N GLU A 232 27.68 17.55 21.51
CA GLU A 232 26.56 16.60 21.44
C GLU A 232 25.43 17.03 22.39
N MET A 233 25.77 17.40 23.63
CA MET A 233 24.79 17.86 24.61
C MET A 233 24.11 19.18 24.22
N MET A 234 24.85 20.11 23.61
CA MET A 234 24.27 21.36 23.09
C MET A 234 23.30 21.09 21.94
N LYS A 235 23.62 20.16 21.03
CA LYS A 235 22.71 19.73 19.96
C LYS A 235 21.45 19.07 20.51
N ILE A 236 21.60 18.19 21.50
CA ILE A 236 20.49 17.55 22.21
C ILE A 236 19.55 18.59 22.80
N ARG A 237 20.11 19.55 23.55
CA ARG A 237 19.34 20.63 24.18
C ARG A 237 18.54 21.43 23.15
N TYR A 238 19.19 21.93 22.10
CA TYR A 238 18.53 22.74 21.07
C TYR A 238 17.37 22.00 20.40
N ARG A 239 17.56 20.71 20.08
CA ARG A 239 16.50 19.89 19.45
C ARG A 239 15.33 19.64 20.39
N LEU A 240 15.60 19.36 21.67
CA LEU A 240 14.55 19.18 22.67
C LEU A 240 13.74 20.47 22.87
N GLU A 241 14.41 21.63 22.99
CA GLU A 241 13.76 22.94 23.09
C GLU A 241 12.84 23.18 21.88
N SER A 242 13.36 23.02 20.66
CA SER A 242 12.55 23.20 19.44
C SER A 242 11.37 22.22 19.33
N SER A 243 11.55 20.97 19.76
CA SER A 243 10.45 19.99 19.77
C SER A 243 9.37 20.35 20.79
N CYS A 244 9.78 20.82 21.98
CA CYS A 244 8.86 21.28 23.01
C CYS A 244 8.05 22.51 22.56
N GLU A 245 8.70 23.49 21.92
CA GLU A 245 8.04 24.66 21.35
C GLU A 245 6.98 24.26 20.32
N LYS A 246 7.33 23.43 19.34
CA LYS A 246 6.37 22.92 18.34
C LYS A 246 5.22 22.14 18.97
N HIS A 247 5.50 21.35 20.01
CA HIS A 247 4.46 20.61 20.69
C HIS A 247 3.49 21.56 21.43
N LEU A 248 4.02 22.60 22.08
CA LEU A 248 3.24 23.63 22.76
C LEU A 248 2.38 24.44 21.79
N GLU A 249 2.92 24.80 20.61
CA GLU A 249 2.16 25.43 19.53
C GLU A 249 0.99 24.55 19.08
N ASN A 250 1.24 23.26 18.81
CA ASN A 250 0.21 22.32 18.39
C ASN A 250 -0.88 22.12 19.45
N LEU A 251 -0.50 22.01 20.73
CA LEU A 251 -1.44 21.92 21.83
C LEU A 251 -2.30 23.18 21.95
N THR A 252 -1.68 24.36 21.83
CA THR A 252 -2.37 25.66 21.86
C THR A 252 -3.36 25.78 20.71
N ALA A 253 -2.96 25.41 19.49
CA ALA A 253 -3.85 25.41 18.33
C ALA A 253 -5.03 24.44 18.50
N THR A 254 -4.77 23.25 19.03
CA THR A 254 -5.81 22.23 19.29
C THR A 254 -6.79 22.68 20.37
N PHE A 255 -6.27 23.31 21.43
CA PHE A 255 -7.07 23.89 22.51
C PHE A 255 -7.97 25.00 21.98
N ASN A 256 -7.43 25.95 21.20
CA ASN A 256 -8.19 27.04 20.61
C ASN A 256 -9.30 26.55 19.69
N LYS A 257 -8.99 25.57 18.81
CA LYS A 257 -9.99 24.95 17.93
C LYS A 257 -11.12 24.27 18.71
N SER A 258 -10.78 23.59 19.81
CA SER A 258 -11.76 22.96 20.69
C SER A 258 -12.64 24.00 21.40
N LYS A 259 -12.04 25.10 21.85
CA LYS A 259 -12.74 26.23 22.49
C LYS A 259 -13.73 26.89 21.52
N GLU A 260 -13.30 27.21 20.30
CA GLU A 260 -14.15 27.80 19.26
C GLU A 260 -15.37 26.92 18.96
N LYS A 261 -15.17 25.59 18.88
CA LYS A 261 -16.26 24.64 18.68
C LYS A 261 -17.27 24.67 19.85
N ILE A 262 -16.79 24.65 21.09
CA ILE A 262 -17.66 24.70 22.28
C ILE A 262 -18.46 26.01 22.32
N GLU A 263 -17.83 27.13 21.96
CA GLU A 263 -18.50 28.44 21.89
C GLU A 263 -19.56 28.48 20.78
N ALA A 264 -19.26 27.91 19.60
CA ALA A 264 -20.24 27.77 18.51
C ALA A 264 -21.43 26.89 18.90
N ASP A 265 -21.18 25.74 19.56
CA ASP A 265 -22.24 24.84 20.04
C ASP A 265 -23.13 25.53 21.09
N LYS A 266 -22.55 26.33 22.00
CA LYS A 266 -23.31 27.15 22.98
C LYS A 266 -24.18 28.18 22.28
N ALA A 267 -23.63 28.95 21.34
CA ALA A 267 -24.37 29.96 20.61
C ALA A 267 -25.54 29.36 19.82
N TYR A 268 -25.35 28.16 19.24
CA TYR A 268 -26.42 27.42 18.58
C TYR A 268 -27.55 27.04 19.54
N ILE A 269 -27.22 26.53 20.73
CA ILE A 269 -28.22 26.20 21.77
C ILE A 269 -28.98 27.45 22.21
N GLU A 270 -28.30 28.57 22.48
CA GLU A 270 -28.94 29.84 22.84
C GLU A 270 -29.88 30.34 21.74
N GLN A 271 -29.47 30.24 20.47
CA GLN A 271 -30.33 30.57 19.34
C GLN A 271 -31.57 29.67 19.28
N LYS A 272 -31.44 28.37 19.60
CA LYS A 272 -32.59 27.45 19.66
C LYS A 272 -33.52 27.78 20.82
N ILE A 273 -32.99 28.16 21.98
CA ILE A 273 -33.78 28.59 23.14
C ILE A 273 -34.56 29.88 22.83
N ASN A 274 -33.92 30.87 22.20
CA ASN A 274 -34.55 32.16 21.89
C ASN A 274 -35.62 32.09 20.79
N ASN A 275 -35.67 30.98 20.03
CA ASN A 275 -36.67 30.75 18.98
C ASN A 275 -37.82 29.83 19.43
N LEU A 276 -37.86 29.46 20.71
CA LEU A 276 -39.00 28.79 21.38
C LEU A 276 -39.93 29.83 22.00
#